data_AF-A6TKD1-F1
#
_entry.id   AF-A6TKD1-F1
#
_cell.length_a   1.000
_cell.length_b   1.000
_cell.length_c   1.000
_cell.angle_alpha   90.00
_cell.angle_beta   90.00
_cell.angle_gamma   90.00
#
_symmetry.space_group_name_H-M   'P 1'
#
loop_
_entity.id
_entity.type
_entity.pdbx_description
1 polymer ?
#
loop_
_entity_poly.entity_id
_entity_poly.type
_entity_poly.pdbx_seq_one_letter_code
_entity_poly.pdbx_strand_id
1 'polypeptide(L)'
;MEITVINNSKFIKHVGEVTLNIGANEVEKKDWDKESKHPIVKDWLKDKVVEVKEGLIEDISEITPAGKAIEIVQTTFSQEKLQKWSEQEERKTVLEAIQKQLKEAIKSGE
;
A
#
# COMPACT_ATOMS: atom_id res chain seq x y z
N MET A 1 -16.02 -4.53 -6.81
CA MET A 1 -14.95 -5.40 -6.27
C MET A 1 -13.74 -4.51 -6.08
N GLU A 2 -13.15 -4.53 -4.91
CA GLU A 2 -11.98 -3.71 -4.58
C GLU A 2 -10.72 -4.55 -4.65
N ILE A 3 -9.61 -3.88 -4.96
CA ILE A 3 -8.29 -4.46 -5.03
C ILE A 3 -7.33 -3.59 -4.24
N THR A 4 -6.23 -4.20 -3.81
CA THR A 4 -5.13 -3.46 -3.21
C THR A 4 -4.05 -3.23 -4.26
N VAL A 5 -3.74 -1.96 -4.51
CA VAL A 5 -2.65 -1.56 -5.38
C VAL A 5 -1.52 -1.00 -4.52
N ILE A 6 -0.39 -1.71 -4.51
CA ILE A 6 0.79 -1.35 -3.72
C ILE A 6 1.74 -0.53 -4.59
N ASN A 7 1.97 0.73 -4.23
CA ASN A 7 2.98 1.58 -4.86
C ASN A 7 4.29 1.49 -4.07
N ASN A 8 5.27 0.76 -4.63
CA ASN A 8 6.59 0.55 -4.04
C ASN A 8 7.54 1.73 -4.28
N SER A 9 7.12 2.76 -5.01
CA SER A 9 7.97 3.91 -5.31
C SER A 9 7.98 4.94 -4.19
N LYS A 10 8.95 5.86 -4.22
CA LYS A 10 9.05 6.98 -3.26
C LYS A 10 8.16 8.17 -3.62
N PHE A 11 7.29 8.04 -4.61
CA PHE A 11 6.48 9.14 -5.14
C PHE A 11 5.02 8.72 -5.28
N ILE A 12 4.10 9.66 -5.04
CA ILE A 12 2.70 9.49 -5.39
C ILE A 12 2.58 9.35 -6.91
N LYS A 13 1.75 8.41 -7.35
CA LYS A 13 1.50 8.18 -8.77
C LYS A 13 0.07 8.54 -9.11
N HIS A 14 -0.07 9.26 -10.21
CA HIS A 14 -1.37 9.63 -10.76
C HIS A 14 -1.51 9.00 -12.13
N VAL A 15 -2.65 8.37 -12.38
CA VAL A 15 -3.04 7.88 -13.70
C VAL A 15 -4.56 7.97 -13.83
N GLY A 16 -5.02 8.80 -14.76
CA GLY A 16 -6.44 9.09 -14.93
C GLY A 16 -7.11 9.50 -13.62
N GLU A 17 -8.12 8.75 -13.19
CA GLU A 17 -8.88 8.99 -11.96
C GLU A 17 -8.25 8.33 -10.71
N VAL A 18 -7.21 7.51 -10.89
CA VAL A 18 -6.55 6.78 -9.79
C VAL A 18 -5.35 7.56 -9.29
N THR A 19 -5.35 7.86 -7.99
CA THR A 19 -4.18 8.32 -7.25
C THR A 19 -3.69 7.20 -6.35
N LEU A 20 -2.46 6.76 -6.59
CA LEU A 20 -1.76 5.80 -5.75
C LEU A 20 -0.82 6.55 -4.83
N ASN A 21 -1.24 6.70 -3.57
CA ASN A 21 -0.32 7.06 -2.50
C ASN A 21 0.81 6.04 -2.43
N ILE A 22 1.91 6.41 -1.79
CA ILE A 22 2.96 5.44 -1.49
C ILE A 22 2.31 4.31 -0.65
N GLY A 23 2.66 3.06 -0.95
CA GLY A 23 2.16 1.87 -0.25
C GLY A 23 0.81 1.35 -0.70
N ALA A 24 0.07 0.74 0.23
CA ALA A 24 -1.16 0.02 -0.07
C ALA A 24 -2.34 0.99 -0.26
N ASN A 25 -2.89 1.00 -1.47
CA ASN A 25 -4.07 1.78 -1.84
C ASN A 25 -5.25 0.85 -2.08
N GLU A 26 -6.42 1.26 -1.62
CA GLU A 26 -7.68 0.61 -1.94
C GLU A 26 -8.22 1.25 -3.21
N VAL A 27 -8.43 0.45 -4.25
CA VAL A 27 -8.85 0.94 -5.55
C VAL A 27 -10.00 0.10 -6.05
N GLU A 28 -11.02 0.73 -6.63
CA GLU A 28 -12.07 0.00 -7.33
C GLU A 28 -11.48 -0.74 -8.54
N LYS A 29 -11.74 -2.05 -8.64
CA LYS A 29 -11.25 -2.88 -9.74
C LYS A 29 -11.64 -2.32 -11.11
N LYS A 30 -12.85 -1.75 -11.21
CA LYS A 30 -13.37 -1.17 -12.46
C LYS A 30 -12.51 0.01 -12.94
N ASP A 31 -12.04 0.85 -12.03
CA ASP A 31 -11.23 2.01 -12.39
C ASP A 31 -9.79 1.58 -12.65
N TRP A 32 -9.26 0.65 -11.85
CA TRP A 32 -7.97 0.04 -12.13
C TRP A 32 -7.90 -0.68 -13.49
N ASP A 33 -8.95 -1.39 -13.90
CA ASP A 33 -9.01 -2.08 -15.19
C ASP A 33 -8.97 -1.13 -16.39
N LYS A 34 -9.40 0.13 -16.20
CA LYS A 34 -9.21 1.18 -17.22
C LYS A 34 -7.77 1.66 -17.22
N GLU A 35 -7.25 2.03 -16.04
CA GLU A 35 -5.93 2.67 -15.92
C GLU A 35 -4.76 1.71 -16.17
N SER A 36 -4.91 0.44 -15.82
CA SER A 36 -3.91 -0.62 -16.06
C SER A 36 -3.61 -0.86 -17.54
N LYS A 37 -4.47 -0.37 -18.45
CA LYS A 37 -4.23 -0.41 -19.89
C LYS A 37 -3.29 0.68 -20.38
N HIS A 38 -3.09 1.74 -19.58
CA HIS A 38 -2.22 2.86 -19.94
C HIS A 38 -0.75 2.39 -20.07
N PRO A 39 0.01 2.79 -21.11
CA PRO A 39 1.38 2.32 -21.32
C PRO A 39 2.28 2.49 -20.09
N ILE A 40 2.21 3.64 -19.43
CA ILE A 40 3.02 3.91 -18.22
C ILE A 40 2.72 2.95 -17.06
N VAL A 41 1.46 2.51 -16.91
CA VAL A 41 1.07 1.59 -15.83
C VAL A 41 1.56 0.19 -16.13
N LYS A 42 1.56 -0.21 -17.42
CA LYS A 42 2.16 -1.49 -17.84
C LYS A 42 3.65 -1.54 -17.50
N ASP A 43 4.36 -0.43 -17.72
CA ASP A 43 5.77 -0.32 -17.34
C ASP A 43 5.93 -0.40 -15.81
N TRP A 44 5.07 0.28 -15.03
CA TRP A 44 5.11 0.17 -13.57
C TRP A 44 4.88 -1.25 -13.05
N LEU A 45 3.95 -1.98 -13.66
CA LEU A 45 3.68 -3.38 -13.33
C LEU A 45 4.87 -4.28 -13.70
N LYS A 46 5.44 -4.07 -14.88
CA LYS A 46 6.61 -4.81 -15.38
C LYS A 46 7.84 -4.62 -14.48
N ASP A 47 8.08 -3.37 -14.06
CA ASP A 47 9.22 -3.00 -13.23
C ASP A 47 8.97 -3.20 -11.73
N LYS A 48 7.81 -3.78 -11.35
CA LYS A 48 7.36 -3.97 -9.95
C LYS A 48 7.32 -2.69 -9.11
N VAL A 49 7.21 -1.55 -9.80
CA VAL A 49 6.97 -0.24 -9.20
C VAL A 49 5.58 -0.20 -8.57
N VAL A 50 4.62 -0.90 -9.18
CA VAL A 50 3.29 -1.14 -8.65
C VAL A 50 2.99 -2.64 -8.64
N GLU A 51 2.41 -3.15 -7.55
CA GLU A 51 1.88 -4.52 -7.45
C GLU A 51 0.36 -4.49 -7.23
N VAL A 52 -0.36 -5.43 -7.84
CA VAL A 52 -1.80 -5.60 -7.64
C VAL A 52 -2.05 -6.86 -6.84
N LYS A 53 -2.87 -6.76 -5.80
CA LYS A 53 -3.41 -7.90 -5.07
C LYS A 53 -4.92 -7.89 -5.17
N GLU A 54 -5.50 -9.06 -5.43
CA GLU A 54 -6.94 -9.22 -5.38
C GLU A 54 -7.44 -9.09 -3.93
N GLY A 55 -8.51 -8.32 -3.74
CA GLY A 55 -9.06 -8.04 -2.41
C GLY A 55 -8.31 -6.94 -1.65
N LEU A 56 -8.81 -6.67 -0.45
CA LEU A 56 -8.23 -5.72 0.49
C LEU A 56 -7.22 -6.43 1.40
N ILE A 57 -6.08 -5.78 1.66
CA ILE A 57 -5.21 -6.20 2.77
C ILE A 57 -5.84 -5.69 4.06
N GLU A 58 -6.77 -6.47 4.61
CA GLU A 58 -7.43 -6.16 5.88
C GLU A 58 -6.51 -6.43 7.07
N ASP A 59 -5.73 -7.50 6.99
CA ASP A 59 -4.79 -7.91 8.02
C ASP A 59 -3.36 -8.03 7.44
N ILE A 60 -2.42 -7.28 8.01
CA ILE A 60 -1.02 -7.30 7.61
C ILE A 60 -0.29 -8.57 8.09
N SER A 61 -0.85 -9.26 9.09
CA SER A 61 -0.33 -10.50 9.66
C SER A 61 -0.25 -11.61 8.61
N GLU A 62 -1.22 -11.64 7.69
CA GLU A 62 -1.31 -12.59 6.57
C GLU A 62 -0.19 -12.40 5.54
N ILE A 63 0.46 -11.23 5.52
CA ILE A 63 1.57 -10.98 4.62
C ILE A 63 2.82 -11.65 5.14
N THR A 64 3.27 -12.66 4.40
CA THR A 64 4.52 -13.37 4.63
C THR A 64 5.46 -13.22 3.42
N PRO A 65 6.80 -13.17 3.64
CA PRO A 65 7.48 -13.12 4.94
C PRO A 65 7.31 -11.74 5.64
N ALA A 66 7.65 -11.65 6.93
CA ALA A 66 7.54 -10.42 7.72
C ALA A 66 8.28 -9.21 7.09
N GLY A 67 9.35 -9.45 6.33
CA GLY A 67 10.02 -8.38 5.57
C GLY A 67 9.11 -7.70 4.55
N LYS A 68 8.27 -8.47 3.84
CA LYS A 68 7.30 -7.91 2.89
C LYS A 68 6.19 -7.14 3.61
N ALA A 69 5.76 -7.61 4.79
CA ALA A 69 4.82 -6.88 5.63
C ALA A 69 5.41 -5.51 6.04
N ILE A 70 6.68 -5.48 6.47
CA ILE A 70 7.39 -4.25 6.82
C ILE A 70 7.48 -3.29 5.62
N GLU A 71 7.78 -3.78 4.42
CA GLU A 71 7.81 -2.95 3.21
C GLU A 71 6.44 -2.30 2.92
N ILE A 72 5.35 -3.07 3.03
CA ILE A 72 3.98 -2.55 2.86
C ILE A 72 3.65 -1.53 3.94
N VAL A 73 4.04 -1.78 5.18
CA VAL A 73 3.84 -0.86 6.30
C VAL A 73 4.60 0.44 6.06
N GLN A 74 5.90 0.39 5.79
CA GLN A 74 6.76 1.56 5.56
C GLN A 74 6.33 2.41 4.37
N THR A 75 5.62 1.78 3.43
CA THR A 75 5.10 2.50 2.29
C THR A 75 3.71 3.07 2.56
N THR A 76 2.92 2.52 3.48
CA THR A 76 1.54 2.98 3.75
C THR A 76 1.51 4.26 4.58
N PHE A 77 0.78 5.28 4.13
CA PHE A 77 0.59 6.55 4.87
C PHE A 77 -0.82 6.75 5.43
N SER A 78 -1.76 5.83 5.16
CA SER A 78 -3.09 5.87 5.79
C SER A 78 -2.98 5.56 7.28
N GLN A 79 -3.19 6.57 8.12
CA GLN A 79 -3.13 6.42 9.58
C GLN A 79 -4.14 5.41 10.11
N GLU A 80 -5.37 5.48 9.61
CA GLU A 80 -6.45 4.55 9.97
C GLU A 80 -6.04 3.09 9.70
N LYS A 81 -5.46 2.84 8.52
CA LYS A 81 -5.03 1.49 8.13
C LYS A 81 -3.87 0.98 8.97
N LEU A 82 -2.89 1.85 9.23
CA LEU A 82 -1.77 1.53 10.11
C LEU A 82 -2.22 1.26 11.55
N GLN A 83 -3.20 2.02 12.06
CA GLN A 83 -3.79 1.77 13.39
C GLN A 83 -4.49 0.41 13.42
N LYS A 84 -5.36 0.12 12.45
CA LYS A 84 -6.05 -1.17 12.34
C LYS A 84 -5.06 -2.34 12.30
N TRP A 85 -4.02 -2.24 11.47
CA TRP A 85 -2.98 -3.26 11.40
C TRP A 85 -2.17 -3.39 12.70
N SER A 86 -1.96 -2.30 13.44
CA SER A 86 -1.27 -2.36 14.74
C SER A 86 -2.06 -3.15 15.79
N GLU A 87 -3.39 -3.18 15.70
CA GLU A 87 -4.25 -3.90 16.65
C GLU A 87 -4.27 -5.42 16.42
N GLN A 88 -3.97 -5.85 15.20
CA GLN A 88 -4.05 -7.25 14.75
C GLN A 88 -2.69 -7.94 14.66
N GLU A 89 -1.60 -7.17 14.64
CA GLU A 89 -0.24 -7.69 14.46
C GLU A 89 0.41 -8.11 15.79
N GLU A 90 1.03 -9.29 15.81
CA GLU A 90 1.77 -9.81 16.98
C GLU A 90 3.30 -9.82 16.76
N ARG A 91 3.75 -9.79 15.50
CA ARG A 91 5.17 -9.85 15.15
C ARG A 91 5.84 -8.55 15.54
N LYS A 92 6.67 -8.61 16.59
CA LYS A 92 7.37 -7.46 17.16
C LYS A 92 8.04 -6.54 16.13
N THR A 93 8.75 -7.10 15.15
CA THR A 93 9.45 -6.32 14.12
C THR A 93 8.51 -5.60 13.17
N VAL A 94 7.32 -6.15 12.92
CA VAL A 94 6.29 -5.50 12.09
C VAL A 94 5.58 -4.41 12.89
N LEU A 95 5.24 -4.65 14.17
CA LEU A 95 4.71 -3.63 15.07
C LEU A 95 5.64 -2.42 15.19
N GLU A 96 6.94 -2.64 15.34
CA GLU A 96 7.94 -1.57 15.39
C GLU A 96 7.94 -0.74 14.09
N ALA A 97 7.81 -1.39 12.93
CA ALA A 97 7.68 -0.70 11.65
C ALA A 97 6.37 0.12 11.57
N ILE A 98 5.24 -0.43 12.05
CA ILE A 98 3.94 0.24 12.05
C ILE A 98 3.99 1.49 12.92
N GLN A 99 4.52 1.37 14.14
CA GLN A 99 4.65 2.51 15.04
C GLN A 99 5.59 3.59 14.51
N LYS A 100 6.67 3.20 13.83
CA LYS A 100 7.57 4.16 13.18
C LYS A 100 6.83 4.89 12.06
N GLN A 101 6.13 4.17 11.21
CA GLN A 101 5.39 4.74 10.09
C GLN A 101 4.26 5.67 10.56
N LEU A 102 3.50 5.28 11.59
CA LEU A 102 2.45 6.13 12.17
C LEU A 102 3.00 7.52 12.58
N LYS A 103 4.19 7.56 13.20
CA LYS A 103 4.84 8.82 13.58
C LYS A 103 5.24 9.65 12.36
N GLU A 104 5.66 9.02 11.28
CA GLU A 104 6.04 9.71 10.04
C GLU A 104 4.79 10.24 9.31
N ALA A 105 3.73 9.43 9.21
CA ALA A 105 2.47 9.81 8.58
C ALA A 105 1.76 10.98 9.29
N ILE A 106 1.90 11.09 10.63
CA ILE A 106 1.39 12.24 11.40
C ILE A 106 2.16 13.51 11.08
N LYS A 107 3.50 13.44 11.02
CA LYS A 107 4.35 14.61 10.73
C LYS A 107 4.18 15.16 9.31
N SER A 108 3.81 14.34 8.35
CA SER A 108 3.55 14.78 6.97
C SER A 108 2.20 15.49 6.78
N GLY A 109 1.33 15.47 7.80
CA GLY A 109 0.02 16.14 7.80
C GLY A 109 -0.01 17.50 8.50
N GLU A 110 1.11 17.95 9.06
CA GLU A 110 1.33 19.31 9.60
C GLU A 110 2.08 20.19 8.59
#